data_AF-A0A9D4D235-F1
#
_entry.id   AF-A0A9D4D235-F1
#
_cell.length_a   1.000
_cell.length_b   1.000
_cell.length_c   1.000
_cell.angle_alpha   90.00
_cell.angle_beta   90.00
_cell.angle_gamma   90.00
#
_symmetry.space_group_name_H-M   'P 1'
#
loop_
_entity.id
_entity.type
_entity.pdbx_description
1 polymer ?
#
loop_
_entity_poly.entity_id
_entity_poly.type
_entity_poly.pdbx_seq_one_letter_code
_entity_poly.pdbx_strand_id
1 'polypeptide(L)'
;MMFTYLSCVLVMILSLWTGVLSGQCPEKCSCDGHRVICRDQQLSTIPLSVSHATELDLTNNTIESIPDDAFNGWPNLTELSDVDDNDDDDDDFQA
;
A
#
# COMPACT_ATOMS: atom_id res chain seq x y z
N MET A 1 -27.34 28.23 23.78
CA MET A 1 -27.00 26.87 24.24
C MET A 1 -27.47 25.79 23.26
N MET A 2 -28.68 25.86 22.67
CA MET A 2 -29.14 24.87 21.68
C MET A 2 -28.51 25.04 20.28
N PHE A 3 -28.29 26.28 19.82
CA PHE A 3 -27.68 26.56 18.51
C PHE A 3 -26.21 26.13 18.41
N THR A 4 -25.46 26.25 19.51
CA THR A 4 -24.07 25.77 19.59
C THR A 4 -23.99 24.25 19.49
N TYR A 5 -24.96 23.54 20.08
CA TYR A 5 -25.04 22.08 20.00
C TYR A 5 -25.33 21.62 18.56
N LEU A 6 -26.27 22.27 17.88
CA LEU A 6 -26.61 21.96 16.49
C LEU A 6 -25.42 22.19 15.54
N SER A 7 -24.69 23.29 15.73
CA SER A 7 -23.47 23.57 14.95
C SER A 7 -22.35 22.55 15.22
N CYS A 8 -22.10 22.17 16.47
CA CYS A 8 -21.12 21.13 16.81
C CYS A 8 -21.49 19.77 16.19
N VAL A 9 -22.77 19.39 16.24
CA VAL A 9 -23.26 18.14 15.65
C VAL A 9 -23.10 18.15 14.13
N LEU A 10 -23.38 19.28 13.47
CA LEU A 10 -23.17 19.42 12.02
C LEU A 10 -21.69 19.27 11.63
N VAL A 11 -20.77 19.90 12.35
CA VAL A 11 -19.32 19.79 12.10
C VAL A 11 -18.83 18.36 12.32
N MET A 12 -19.29 17.68 13.37
CA MET A 12 -18.96 16.28 13.65
C MET A 12 -19.48 15.34 12.54
N ILE A 13 -20.69 15.58 12.03
CA ILE A 13 -21.27 14.79 10.93
C ILE A 13 -20.52 15.06 9.61
N LEU A 14 -20.12 16.30 9.34
CA LEU A 14 -19.34 16.65 8.14
C LEU A 14 -17.94 16.02 8.18
N SER A 15 -17.29 15.96 9.35
CA SER A 15 -15.99 15.27 9.51
C SER A 15 -16.08 13.75 9.37
N LEU A 16 -17.28 13.16 9.59
CA LEU A 16 -17.52 11.73 9.38
C LEU A 16 -17.74 11.36 7.90
N TRP A 17 -18.07 12.33 7.04
CA TRP A 17 -18.27 12.10 5.61
C TRP A 17 -16.99 12.18 4.78
N THR A 18 -15.95 12.87 5.27
CA THR A 18 -14.68 13.00 4.55
C THR A 18 -13.73 11.82 4.74
N GLY A 19 -14.14 10.78 5.47
CA GLY A 19 -13.22 9.76 6.02
C GLY A 19 -13.36 8.33 5.50
N VAL A 20 -14.20 8.02 4.51
CA VAL A 20 -14.41 6.62 4.09
C VAL A 20 -14.54 6.49 2.57
N LEU A 21 -13.44 6.71 1.86
CA LEU A 21 -13.24 6.19 0.49
C LEU A 21 -11.80 5.74 0.23
N SER A 22 -10.96 5.67 1.25
CA SER A 22 -9.65 5.04 1.11
C SER A 22 -9.83 3.56 1.43
N GLY A 23 -9.44 2.68 0.50
CA GLY A 23 -9.24 1.27 0.82
C GLY A 23 -8.42 1.14 2.11
N GLN A 24 -8.62 0.07 2.88
CA GLN A 24 -7.92 -0.12 4.15
C GLN A 24 -6.40 -0.06 3.91
N CYS A 25 -5.83 1.11 4.19
CA CYS A 25 -4.39 1.29 4.19
C CYS A 25 -3.86 0.69 5.49
N PRO A 26 -2.88 -0.22 5.43
CA PRO A 26 -2.24 -0.76 6.62
C PRO A 26 -1.68 0.37 7.48
N GLU A 27 -1.75 0.25 8.80
CA GLU A 27 -1.19 1.25 9.73
C GLU A 27 0.34 1.43 9.55
N LYS A 28 1.00 0.39 9.02
CA LYS A 28 2.42 0.40 8.68
C LYS A 28 2.73 1.03 7.32
N CYS A 29 1.75 1.28 6.46
CA CYS A 29 1.99 1.76 5.11
C CYS A 29 1.35 3.13 4.89
N SER A 30 1.89 3.88 3.93
CA SER A 30 1.30 5.12 3.44
C SER A 30 0.64 4.86 2.10
N CYS A 31 -0.63 5.23 1.95
CA CYS A 31 -1.38 5.03 0.71
C CYS A 31 -1.79 6.38 0.11
N ASP A 32 -1.48 6.56 -1.17
CA ASP A 32 -1.91 7.70 -1.96
C ASP A 32 -2.74 7.20 -3.15
N GLY A 33 -4.07 7.23 -3.00
CA GLY A 33 -4.98 6.60 -3.96
C GLY A 33 -4.76 5.08 -4.02
N HIS A 34 -4.20 4.60 -5.13
CA HIS A 34 -3.86 3.18 -5.35
C HIS A 34 -2.36 2.88 -5.19
N ARG A 35 -1.55 3.88 -4.86
CA ARG A 35 -0.13 3.72 -4.60
C ARG A 35 0.10 3.41 -3.12
N VAL A 36 0.80 2.33 -2.83
CA VAL A 36 1.01 1.84 -1.47
C VAL A 36 2.50 1.76 -1.17
N ILE A 37 2.93 2.52 -0.17
CA ILE A 37 4.34 2.66 0.23
C ILE A 37 4.51 2.03 1.61
N CYS A 38 5.22 0.92 1.68
CA CYS A 38 5.44 0.13 2.88
C CYS A 38 6.95 0.02 3.21
N ARG A 39 7.71 1.11 3.04
CA ARG A 39 9.16 1.12 3.25
C ARG A 39 9.58 1.01 4.71
N ASP A 40 10.65 0.27 5.01
CA ASP A 40 11.25 0.17 6.36
C ASP A 40 10.31 -0.37 7.45
N GLN A 41 9.34 -1.20 7.07
CA GLN A 41 8.28 -1.65 7.98
C GLN A 41 8.53 -3.00 8.66
N GLN A 42 9.70 -3.59 8.40
CA GLN A 42 10.09 -4.92 8.90
C GLN A 42 9.03 -5.97 8.54
N LEU A 43 8.46 -5.84 7.34
CA LEU A 43 7.50 -6.81 6.83
C LEU A 43 8.24 -8.10 6.51
N SER A 44 7.75 -9.21 7.06
CA SER A 44 8.21 -10.56 6.69
C SER A 44 7.34 -11.18 5.59
N THR A 45 6.22 -10.53 5.25
CA THR A 45 5.22 -11.05 4.30
C THR A 45 4.42 -9.90 3.72
N ILE A 46 3.90 -10.09 2.50
CA ILE A 46 3.11 -9.09 1.79
C ILE A 46 1.72 -8.95 2.43
N PRO A 47 1.29 -7.73 2.81
CA PRO A 47 -0.05 -7.53 3.36
C PRO A 47 -1.13 -7.70 2.29
N LEU A 48 -2.07 -8.63 2.48
CA LEU A 48 -3.18 -8.86 1.54
C LEU A 48 -4.22 -7.72 1.50
N SER A 49 -4.21 -6.85 2.53
CA SER A 49 -5.12 -5.71 2.64
C SER A 49 -4.90 -4.65 1.55
N VAL A 50 -3.77 -4.70 0.85
CA VAL A 50 -3.43 -3.75 -0.23
C VAL A 50 -3.57 -4.37 -1.63
N SER A 51 -4.37 -5.43 -1.76
CA SER A 51 -4.68 -6.10 -3.04
C SER A 51 -5.32 -5.22 -4.12
N HIS A 52 -5.75 -4.01 -3.76
CA HIS A 52 -6.26 -3.00 -4.69
C HIS A 52 -5.16 -2.04 -5.20
N ALA A 53 -3.93 -2.19 -4.73
CA ALA A 53 -2.82 -1.32 -5.11
C ALA A 53 -2.44 -1.51 -6.58
N THR A 54 -2.11 -0.39 -7.23
CA THR A 54 -1.53 -0.34 -8.58
C THR A 54 -0.01 -0.28 -8.53
N GLU A 55 0.53 0.36 -7.49
CA GLU A 55 1.96 0.47 -7.24
C GLU A 55 2.22 0.05 -5.79
N LEU A 56 3.16 -0.86 -5.58
CA LEU A 56 3.53 -1.35 -4.24
C LEU A 56 5.03 -1.22 -4.01
N ASP A 57 5.42 -0.49 -2.97
CA ASP A 57 6.81 -0.30 -2.57
C ASP A 57 7.05 -1.02 -1.23
N LEU A 58 7.80 -2.12 -1.29
CA LEU A 58 8.23 -2.96 -0.18
C LEU A 58 9.72 -2.81 0.12
N THR A 59 10.36 -1.73 -0.34
CA THR A 59 11.80 -1.51 -0.13
C THR A 59 12.17 -1.51 1.36
N ASN A 60 13.38 -1.98 1.65
CA ASN A 60 13.96 -2.07 3.00
C ASN A 60 13.10 -2.86 4.01
N ASN A 61 12.44 -3.93 3.57
CA ASN A 61 11.76 -4.88 4.43
C ASN A 61 12.57 -6.18 4.60
N THR A 62 12.05 -7.09 5.43
CA THR A 62 12.67 -8.40 5.74
C THR A 62 11.97 -9.53 4.99
N ILE A 63 11.54 -9.27 3.75
CA ILE A 63 10.86 -10.26 2.92
C ILE A 63 11.97 -11.05 2.23
N GLU A 64 12.10 -12.35 2.54
CA GLU A 64 13.21 -13.18 2.04
C GLU A 64 12.99 -13.67 0.60
N SER A 65 11.73 -13.80 0.18
CA SER A 65 11.34 -14.23 -1.16
C SER A 65 9.87 -13.88 -1.35
N ILE A 66 9.56 -13.32 -2.52
CA ILE A 66 8.18 -13.10 -2.96
C ILE A 66 7.82 -14.25 -3.90
N PRO A 67 6.88 -15.13 -3.52
CA PRO A 67 6.50 -16.23 -4.41
C PRO A 67 5.70 -15.70 -5.61
N ASP A 68 5.80 -16.39 -6.76
CA ASP A 68 5.16 -15.97 -8.03
C ASP A 68 3.64 -15.79 -7.91
N ASP A 69 3.01 -16.52 -6.98
CA ASP A 69 1.58 -16.49 -6.71
C ASP A 69 1.17 -15.48 -5.63
N ALA A 70 2.11 -14.71 -5.05
CA ALA A 70 1.83 -13.74 -3.99
C ALA A 70 0.85 -12.64 -4.40
N PHE A 71 0.85 -12.28 -5.69
CA PHE A 71 -0.02 -11.26 -6.27
C PHE A 71 -1.19 -11.84 -7.07
N ASN A 72 -1.42 -13.16 -6.95
CA ASN A 72 -2.55 -13.79 -7.62
C ASN A 72 -3.86 -13.19 -7.06
N GLY A 73 -4.65 -12.57 -7.94
CA GLY A 73 -5.85 -11.81 -7.54
C GLY A 73 -5.63 -10.32 -7.30
N TRP A 74 -4.48 -9.75 -7.68
CA TRP A 74 -4.20 -8.31 -7.70
C TRP A 74 -4.25 -7.79 -9.15
N PRO A 75 -5.44 -7.65 -9.76
CA PRO A 75 -5.58 -7.43 -11.20
C PRO A 75 -5.07 -6.07 -11.69
N ASN A 76 -4.78 -5.13 -10.78
CA ASN A 76 -4.37 -3.77 -11.10
C ASN A 76 -2.91 -3.48 -10.75
N LEU A 77 -2.18 -4.42 -10.15
CA LEU A 77 -0.78 -4.21 -9.77
C LEU A 77 0.07 -4.15 -11.04
N THR A 78 0.72 -3.00 -11.26
CA THR A 78 1.54 -2.74 -12.46
C THR A 78 3.01 -2.57 -12.10
N GLU A 79 3.30 -2.09 -10.89
CA GLU A 79 4.66 -1.81 -10.45
C GLU A 79 4.87 -2.34 -9.02
N LEU A 80 5.94 -3.09 -8.83
CA LEU A 80 6.43 -3.59 -7.55
C LEU A 80 7.87 -3.11 -7.41
N SER A 81 8.17 -2.49 -6.27
CA SER A 81 9.54 -2.13 -5.89
C SER A 81 9.86 -2.84 -4.59
N ASP A 82 10.78 -3.80 -4.64
CA ASP A 82 11.23 -4.59 -3.51
C ASP A 82 12.76 -4.56 -3.38
N VAL A 83 13.29 -5.20 -2.34
CA VAL A 83 14.72 -5.09 -1.94
C VAL A 83 15.66 -5.75 -2.96
N ASP A 84 15.14 -6.60 -3.85
CA ASP A 84 15.92 -7.35 -4.84
C ASP A 84 16.15 -6.62 -6.17
N ASP A 85 16.21 -5.28 -6.18
CA ASP A 85 16.88 -4.53 -7.25
C ASP A 85 18.42 -4.63 -7.10
N ASN A 86 18.92 -5.87 -7.05
CA ASN A 86 20.33 -6.20 -7.23
C ASN A 86 20.44 -7.34 -8.26
N ASP A 87 20.77 -6.93 -9.48
CA ASP A 87 21.59 -7.65 -10.45
C ASP A 87 21.04 -8.97 -11.05
N ASP A 88 20.17 -8.86 -12.06
CA ASP A 88 20.16 -9.79 -13.20
C ASP A 88 20.95 -9.18 -14.39
N ASP A 89 22.12 -8.60 -14.11
CA ASP A 89 23.14 -8.30 -15.11
C ASP A 89 24.21 -9.40 -15.04
N ASP A 90 23.93 -10.61 -15.52
CA ASP A 90 24.97 -11.60 -15.91
C ASP A 90 24.35 -12.75 -16.75
N ASP A 91 24.55 -12.70 -18.08
CA ASP A 91 25.22 -13.77 -18.87
C ASP A 91 24.89 -13.74 -20.39
N ASP A 92 25.87 -13.24 -21.13
CA ASP A 92 26.41 -13.75 -22.41
C ASP A 92 25.47 -14.09 -23.58
N PHE A 93 25.51 -13.24 -24.62
CA PHE A 93 25.54 -13.76 -25.99
C PHE A 93 26.66 -13.07 -26.78
N GLN A 94 27.87 -13.60 -26.64
CA GLN A 94 28.90 -13.49 -27.66
C GLN A 94 28.52 -14.35 -28.87
N ALA A 95 28.29 -13.71 -30.02
CA ALA A 95 28.22 -14.34 -31.34
C ALA A 95 28.98 -13.51 -32.38
#